data_AF-A0AA35SVQ5-F1
#
_entry.id   AF-A0AA35SVQ5-F1
#
_cell.length_a   1.000
_cell.length_b   1.000
_cell.length_c   1.000
_cell.angle_alpha   90.00
_cell.angle_beta   90.00
_cell.angle_gamma   90.00
#
_symmetry.space_group_name_H-M   'P 1'
#
loop_
_entity.id
_entity.type
_entity.pdbx_description
1 polymer ?
#
loop_
_entity_poly.entity_id
_entity_poly.type
_entity_poly.pdbx_seq_one_letter_code
_entity_poly.pdbx_strand_id
1 'polypeptide(L)'
;MTSTISWNLIASYYSGLPYFRDGLMTATEPWSGHYEVMGPIWIAAHTTQFSEIGYYYLKQGYGAGHLASGGSYVTLYDPKTNDFSIIIETMSHNHSVCIRPSLPDYTVAPQDATFVLNGVLAGVDELNQWTTYLEYGTGDTSEYFLDSGTVTVNGGKFTVFLPVDTVMTLSTLTGQKKGSYSGVPPSAPFPVPHYDTFDGYPDNGEAKYFADQSGVFEILPTSDPAVGKVMAQVVPERPITWCDDANQPNTLIGNITW
;
A
#
# COMPACT_ATOMS: atom_id res chain seq x y z
N MET A 1 3.79 18.34 -5.74
CA MET A 1 4.49 17.35 -4.88
C MET A 1 5.13 16.34 -5.81
N THR A 2 6.36 15.89 -5.52
CA THR A 2 7.11 14.94 -6.37
C THR A 2 7.45 13.64 -5.63
N SER A 3 6.85 13.44 -4.46
CA SER A 3 6.87 12.20 -3.68
C SER A 3 5.63 12.19 -2.79
N THR A 4 5.08 11.00 -2.55
CA THR A 4 3.95 10.73 -1.66
C THR A 4 4.32 9.51 -0.82
N ILE A 5 4.19 9.61 0.51
CA ILE A 5 4.52 8.53 1.44
C ILE A 5 3.23 8.13 2.16
N SER A 6 2.86 6.85 2.05
CA SER A 6 1.68 6.31 2.74
C SER A 6 2.02 5.96 4.19
N TRP A 7 1.20 6.43 5.12
CA TRP A 7 1.17 5.88 6.47
C TRP A 7 -0.02 4.91 6.56
N ASN A 8 0.16 3.62 6.88
CA ASN A 8 1.41 2.90 7.19
C ASN A 8 1.81 1.88 6.10
N LEU A 9 3.01 1.33 6.20
CA LEU A 9 3.55 0.37 5.23
C LEU A 9 2.71 -0.91 5.17
N ILE A 10 2.52 -1.54 6.33
CA ILE A 10 1.80 -2.80 6.49
C ILE A 10 1.01 -2.75 7.81
N ALA A 11 -0.23 -3.22 7.78
CA ALA A 11 -1.01 -3.39 8.99
C ALA A 11 -0.57 -4.67 9.72
N SER A 12 0.32 -4.51 10.70
CA SER A 12 0.84 -5.57 11.57
C SER A 12 0.65 -5.22 13.04
N TYR A 13 -0.55 -4.78 13.38
CA TYR A 13 -0.98 -4.41 14.73
C TYR A 13 -2.40 -4.93 14.96
N TYR A 14 -2.76 -5.11 16.22
CA TYR A 14 -4.01 -5.77 16.62
C TYR A 14 -5.28 -5.08 16.12
N SER A 15 -6.31 -5.88 15.86
CA SER A 15 -7.66 -5.37 15.69
C SER A 15 -8.15 -4.67 16.97
N GLY A 16 -8.84 -3.55 16.80
CA GLY A 16 -9.28 -2.70 17.92
C GLY A 16 -8.31 -1.56 18.26
N LEU A 17 -7.07 -1.59 17.78
CA LEU A 17 -6.18 -0.42 17.84
C LEU A 17 -6.59 0.63 16.80
N PRO A 18 -6.27 1.92 17.03
CA PRO A 18 -6.61 2.99 16.09
C PRO A 18 -6.08 2.73 14.67
N TYR A 19 -6.90 3.09 13.67
CA TYR A 19 -6.56 2.96 12.24
C TYR A 19 -6.28 1.51 11.77
N PHE A 20 -6.95 0.54 12.39
CA PHE A 20 -6.83 -0.88 12.03
C PHE A 20 -7.03 -1.12 10.52
N ARG A 21 -6.04 -1.77 9.89
CA ARG A 21 -5.96 -2.10 8.46
C ARG A 21 -5.75 -0.91 7.52
N ASP A 22 -5.28 0.24 8.01
CA ASP A 22 -4.87 1.39 7.17
C ASP A 22 -3.43 1.24 6.60
N GLY A 23 -3.01 0.01 6.30
CA GLY A 23 -1.73 -0.30 5.67
C GLY A 23 -1.90 -0.63 4.18
N LEU A 24 -0.80 -0.72 3.42
CA LEU A 24 -0.90 -1.14 2.01
C LEU A 24 -1.33 -2.61 1.87
N MET A 25 -1.04 -3.43 2.88
CA MET A 25 -1.47 -4.82 3.00
C MET A 25 -1.70 -5.19 4.48
N THR A 26 -2.31 -6.34 4.76
CA THR A 26 -2.62 -6.80 6.13
C THR A 26 -1.76 -8.03 6.48
N ALA A 27 -1.09 -8.01 7.64
CA ALA A 27 -0.37 -9.16 8.19
C ALA A 27 -0.39 -9.10 9.72
N THR A 28 -1.57 -9.32 10.29
CA THR A 28 -1.88 -9.14 11.71
C THR A 28 -1.86 -10.44 12.51
N GLU A 29 -1.61 -11.59 11.86
CA GLU A 29 -1.67 -12.91 12.47
C GLU A 29 -0.34 -13.68 12.37
N PRO A 30 0.72 -13.21 13.04
CA PRO A 30 2.01 -13.89 13.02
C PRO A 30 1.94 -15.34 13.56
N TRP A 31 0.95 -15.68 14.39
CA TRP A 31 0.74 -17.03 14.93
C TRP A 31 0.19 -18.03 13.90
N SER A 32 -0.61 -17.57 12.92
CA SER A 32 -1.13 -18.42 11.83
C SER A 32 -0.23 -18.34 10.59
N GLY A 33 0.49 -17.23 10.44
CA GLY A 33 1.23 -16.88 9.22
C GLY A 33 0.33 -16.31 8.12
N HIS A 34 -0.96 -16.06 8.41
CA HIS A 34 -1.89 -15.48 7.46
C HIS A 34 -1.58 -14.00 7.18
N TYR A 35 -1.72 -13.62 5.91
CA TYR A 35 -1.63 -12.24 5.45
C TYR A 35 -2.52 -12.05 4.21
N GLU A 36 -2.89 -10.81 3.93
CA GLU A 36 -3.73 -10.43 2.81
C GLU A 36 -3.00 -9.39 1.97
N VAL A 37 -2.76 -9.70 0.69
CA VAL A 37 -2.28 -8.72 -0.29
C VAL A 37 -3.47 -7.91 -0.78
N MET A 38 -3.56 -6.66 -0.32
CA MET A 38 -4.70 -5.78 -0.56
C MET A 38 -4.51 -4.94 -1.84
N GLY A 39 -5.60 -4.33 -2.33
CA GLY A 39 -5.60 -3.46 -3.50
C GLY A 39 -4.49 -2.38 -3.53
N PRO A 40 -4.20 -1.67 -2.43
CA PRO A 40 -3.16 -0.63 -2.43
C PRO A 40 -1.76 -1.08 -2.84
N ILE A 41 -1.37 -2.35 -2.64
CA ILE A 41 -0.10 -2.90 -3.18
C ILE A 41 -0.06 -2.76 -4.71
N TRP A 42 -1.17 -3.09 -5.36
CA TRP A 42 -1.29 -3.07 -6.80
C TRP A 42 -1.48 -1.65 -7.36
N ILE A 43 -2.16 -0.78 -6.62
CA ILE A 43 -2.22 0.64 -6.94
C ILE A 43 -0.83 1.28 -6.87
N ALA A 44 -0.02 0.95 -5.86
CA ALA A 44 1.36 1.41 -5.78
C ALA A 44 2.20 0.90 -6.98
N ALA A 45 2.01 -0.36 -7.38
CA ALA A 45 2.75 -0.97 -8.49
C ALA A 45 2.55 -0.25 -9.84
N HIS A 46 1.38 0.35 -10.09
CA HIS A 46 1.10 1.19 -11.27
C HIS A 46 2.05 2.38 -11.43
N THR A 47 2.66 2.84 -10.33
CA THR A 47 3.70 3.87 -10.36
C THR A 47 5.09 3.28 -10.14
N THR A 48 5.28 2.46 -9.10
CA THR A 48 6.62 2.06 -8.64
C THR A 48 7.29 1.02 -9.54
N GLN A 49 6.55 0.26 -10.34
CA GLN A 49 7.17 -0.64 -11.34
C GLN A 49 7.47 0.07 -12.67
N PHE A 50 7.02 1.31 -12.85
CA PHE A 50 7.06 2.05 -14.11
C PHE A 50 7.77 3.40 -14.01
N SER A 51 8.41 3.66 -12.88
CA SER A 51 9.18 4.88 -12.64
C SER A 51 10.29 4.63 -11.63
N GLU A 52 11.34 5.44 -11.73
CA GLU A 52 12.47 5.39 -10.80
C GLU A 52 12.83 6.81 -10.32
N ILE A 53 13.57 6.87 -9.22
CA ILE A 53 14.10 8.15 -8.74
C ILE A 53 15.02 8.75 -9.81
N GLY A 54 14.71 10.00 -10.20
CA GLY A 54 15.42 10.73 -11.24
C GLY A 54 14.64 10.85 -12.55
N TYR A 55 13.49 10.19 -12.68
CA TYR A 55 12.56 10.44 -13.79
C TYR A 55 11.91 11.82 -13.63
N TYR A 56 11.45 12.39 -14.76
CA TYR A 56 10.82 13.71 -14.80
C TYR A 56 9.35 13.59 -15.13
N TYR A 57 8.51 14.30 -14.37
CA TYR A 57 7.14 14.56 -14.80
C TYR A 57 7.12 15.48 -16.01
N LEU A 58 6.28 15.15 -16.99
CA LEU A 58 5.98 16.10 -18.06
C LEU A 58 5.10 17.25 -17.55
N LYS A 59 5.16 18.38 -18.27
CA LYS A 59 4.50 19.61 -17.86
C LYS A 59 2.98 19.46 -17.87
N GLN A 60 2.30 20.07 -16.90
CA GLN A 60 0.84 20.18 -16.88
C GLN A 60 0.30 20.77 -18.20
N GLY A 61 -0.74 20.14 -18.77
CA GLY A 61 -1.31 20.45 -20.08
C GLY A 61 -0.52 19.87 -21.27
N TYR A 62 0.67 19.30 -21.03
CA TYR A 62 1.57 18.73 -22.03
C TYR A 62 2.14 17.38 -21.55
N GLY A 63 1.26 16.49 -21.10
CA GLY A 63 1.62 15.16 -20.58
C GLY A 63 1.17 14.88 -19.14
N ALA A 64 0.56 15.86 -18.47
CA ALA A 64 -0.12 15.66 -17.20
C ALA A 64 -1.36 16.56 -17.09
N GLY A 65 -2.44 16.08 -16.48
CA GLY A 65 -3.65 16.88 -16.29
C GLY A 65 -4.89 16.07 -15.91
N HIS A 66 -6.04 16.72 -15.97
CA HIS A 66 -7.34 16.09 -15.79
C HIS A 66 -7.92 15.58 -17.11
N LEU A 67 -8.69 14.51 -17.03
CA LEU A 67 -9.48 13.98 -18.14
C LEU A 67 -10.78 14.77 -18.30
N ALA A 68 -11.40 14.67 -19.48
CA ALA A 68 -12.57 15.48 -19.84
C ALA A 68 -13.81 15.13 -18.99
N SER A 69 -14.01 13.85 -18.71
CA SER A 69 -15.15 13.33 -17.94
C SER A 69 -14.77 12.87 -16.53
N GLY A 70 -13.78 13.53 -15.91
CA GLY A 70 -13.28 13.19 -14.56
C GLY A 70 -12.13 12.19 -14.57
N GLY A 71 -11.32 12.20 -13.51
CA GLY A 71 -10.04 11.48 -13.42
C GLY A 71 -8.83 12.33 -13.85
N SER A 72 -7.65 11.72 -13.85
CA SER A 72 -6.39 12.38 -14.17
C SER A 72 -5.38 11.45 -14.84
N TYR A 73 -4.33 12.05 -15.39
CA TYR A 73 -3.19 11.33 -15.95
C TYR A 73 -1.89 12.10 -15.69
N VAL A 74 -0.79 11.36 -15.57
CA VAL A 74 0.57 11.89 -15.48
C VAL A 74 1.49 11.07 -16.37
N THR A 75 2.53 11.72 -16.92
CA THR A 75 3.58 11.04 -17.68
C THR A 75 4.91 11.25 -16.98
N LEU A 76 5.62 10.15 -16.68
CA LEU A 76 7.00 10.16 -16.19
C LEU A 76 7.93 9.74 -17.33
N TYR A 77 9.04 10.45 -17.50
CA TYR A 77 9.99 10.26 -18.59
C TYR A 77 11.42 10.12 -18.04
N ASP A 78 12.16 9.14 -18.56
CA ASP A 78 13.59 8.98 -18.31
C ASP A 78 14.42 9.63 -19.43
N PRO A 79 15.15 10.73 -19.16
CA PRO A 79 16.01 11.36 -20.15
C PRO A 79 17.23 10.52 -20.54
N LYS A 80 17.55 9.44 -19.82
CA LYS A 80 18.71 8.59 -20.11
C LYS A 80 18.39 7.54 -21.17
N THR A 81 17.22 6.91 -21.09
CA THR A 81 16.81 5.84 -22.01
C THR A 81 15.77 6.28 -23.04
N ASN A 82 15.14 7.43 -22.81
CA ASN A 82 13.92 7.90 -23.49
C ASN A 82 12.67 7.05 -23.19
N ASP A 83 12.71 6.20 -22.18
CA ASP A 83 11.51 5.48 -21.74
C ASP A 83 10.52 6.43 -21.06
N PHE A 84 9.24 6.10 -21.15
CA PHE A 84 8.20 6.83 -20.44
C PHE A 84 7.05 5.92 -20.03
N SER A 85 6.30 6.40 -19.03
CA SER A 85 5.10 5.75 -18.52
C SER A 85 4.01 6.79 -18.30
N ILE A 86 2.82 6.53 -18.84
CA ILE A 86 1.60 7.30 -18.64
C ILE A 86 0.75 6.54 -17.62
N ILE A 87 0.45 7.17 -16.49
CA ILE A 87 -0.37 6.60 -15.43
C ILE A 87 -1.68 7.38 -15.40
N ILE A 88 -2.79 6.67 -15.50
CA ILE A 88 -4.14 7.19 -15.67
C ILE A 88 -5.01 6.66 -14.54
N GLU A 89 -5.84 7.51 -13.94
CA GLU A 89 -6.85 7.10 -12.96
C GLU A 89 -8.21 7.75 -13.26
N THR A 90 -9.29 7.01 -12.99
CA THR A 90 -10.69 7.45 -13.11
C THR A 90 -11.48 7.18 -11.84
N MET A 91 -10.87 7.41 -10.68
CA MET A 91 -11.48 7.13 -9.38
C MET A 91 -12.71 7.99 -9.14
N SER A 92 -13.86 7.36 -8.92
CA SER A 92 -15.08 8.05 -8.52
C SER A 92 -14.95 8.65 -7.12
N HIS A 93 -15.69 9.74 -6.88
CA HIS A 93 -15.67 10.41 -5.59
C HIS A 93 -15.97 9.47 -4.42
N ASN A 94 -17.05 8.70 -4.52
CA ASN A 94 -17.53 7.86 -3.42
C ASN A 94 -16.61 6.69 -3.08
N HIS A 95 -15.72 6.29 -4.01
CA HIS A 95 -14.82 5.16 -3.83
C HIS A 95 -13.36 5.58 -3.59
N SER A 96 -13.09 6.88 -3.46
CA SER A 96 -11.74 7.42 -3.25
C SER A 96 -11.65 8.45 -2.11
N VAL A 97 -12.66 8.47 -1.24
CA VAL A 97 -12.65 9.33 -0.05
C VAL A 97 -11.54 8.88 0.90
N CYS A 98 -10.57 9.76 1.13
CA CYS A 98 -9.55 9.57 2.14
C CYS A 98 -10.05 10.06 3.51
N ILE A 99 -9.45 9.56 4.59
CA ILE A 99 -9.78 10.05 5.94
C ILE A 99 -9.48 11.55 6.14
N ARG A 100 -8.54 12.10 5.36
CA ARG A 100 -8.08 13.50 5.44
C ARG A 100 -7.53 13.99 4.09
N PRO A 101 -7.85 15.23 3.66
CA PRO A 101 -8.97 16.06 4.10
C PRO A 101 -10.31 15.53 3.53
N SER A 102 -11.43 16.18 3.88
CA SER A 102 -12.67 16.00 3.13
C SER A 102 -12.48 16.43 1.67
N LEU A 103 -13.02 15.65 0.74
CA LEU A 103 -12.98 15.94 -0.68
C LEU A 103 -14.33 16.56 -1.09
N PRO A 104 -14.37 17.65 -1.86
CA PRO A 104 -15.61 18.13 -2.47
C PRO A 104 -16.12 17.14 -3.52
N ASP A 105 -17.44 17.06 -3.67
CA ASP A 105 -18.07 16.20 -4.67
C ASP A 105 -17.58 16.51 -6.10
N TYR A 106 -17.35 15.44 -6.87
CA TYR A 106 -17.07 15.50 -8.29
C TYR A 106 -17.65 14.28 -9.01
N THR A 107 -17.79 14.37 -10.32
CA THR A 107 -18.33 13.28 -11.16
C THR A 107 -17.26 12.68 -12.05
N VAL A 108 -17.37 11.38 -12.27
CA VAL A 108 -16.58 10.64 -13.25
C VAL A 108 -17.54 9.83 -14.11
N ALA A 109 -17.31 9.81 -15.42
CA ALA A 109 -18.08 8.99 -16.36
C ALA A 109 -17.14 8.20 -17.28
N PRO A 110 -17.56 7.02 -17.78
CA PRO A 110 -16.79 6.29 -18.79
C PRO A 110 -16.49 7.18 -20.00
N GLN A 111 -15.27 7.11 -20.51
CA GLN A 111 -14.82 7.99 -21.60
C GLN A 111 -13.75 7.34 -22.47
N ASP A 112 -13.75 7.68 -23.77
CA ASP A 112 -12.60 7.41 -24.64
C ASP A 112 -11.59 8.56 -24.51
N ALA A 113 -10.39 8.25 -24.02
CA ALA A 113 -9.29 9.19 -23.92
C ALA A 113 -8.31 8.99 -25.08
N THR A 114 -8.10 10.06 -25.85
CA THR A 114 -7.18 10.06 -26.98
C THR A 114 -5.91 10.82 -26.64
N PHE A 115 -4.77 10.16 -26.81
CA PHE A 115 -3.45 10.72 -26.52
C PHE A 115 -2.66 10.91 -27.83
N VAL A 116 -1.86 11.96 -27.88
CA VAL A 116 -0.95 12.27 -29.00
C VAL A 116 0.46 12.39 -28.46
N LEU A 117 1.32 11.45 -28.83
CA LEU A 117 2.74 11.42 -28.53
C LEU A 117 3.48 12.35 -29.51
N ASN A 118 4.13 13.37 -28.97
CA ASN A 118 4.86 14.37 -29.73
C ASN A 118 6.29 14.52 -29.19
N GLY A 119 7.15 15.17 -29.97
CA GLY A 119 8.51 15.53 -29.55
C GLY A 119 9.31 14.30 -29.16
N VAL A 120 9.84 14.29 -27.93
CA VAL A 120 10.69 13.21 -27.41
C VAL A 120 9.95 11.88 -27.19
N LEU A 121 8.62 11.88 -27.19
CA LEU A 121 7.81 10.65 -27.06
C LEU A 121 7.37 10.06 -28.42
N ALA A 122 7.67 10.75 -29.53
CA ALA A 122 7.26 10.29 -30.86
C ALA A 122 8.09 9.07 -31.32
N GLY A 123 7.58 8.36 -32.33
CA GLY A 123 8.28 7.21 -32.91
C GLY A 123 8.12 5.89 -32.15
N VAL A 124 7.18 5.85 -31.19
CA VAL A 124 6.73 4.62 -30.53
C VAL A 124 5.51 4.07 -31.28
N ASP A 125 5.54 2.78 -31.58
CA ASP A 125 4.46 2.09 -32.29
C ASP A 125 3.56 1.26 -31.36
N GLU A 126 4.02 0.98 -30.13
CA GLU A 126 3.27 0.21 -29.13
C GLU A 126 3.63 0.62 -27.69
N LEU A 127 2.66 0.48 -26.78
CA LEU A 127 2.84 0.68 -25.34
C LEU A 127 2.31 -0.54 -24.58
N ASN A 128 3.08 -1.08 -23.64
CA ASN A 128 2.62 -2.12 -22.72
C ASN A 128 1.55 -1.54 -21.80
N GLN A 129 0.47 -2.28 -21.59
CA GLN A 129 -0.70 -1.85 -20.82
C GLN A 129 -0.86 -2.72 -19.58
N TRP A 130 -0.99 -2.05 -18.44
CA TRP A 130 -1.35 -2.66 -17.17
C TRP A 130 -2.62 -2.00 -16.63
N THR A 131 -3.58 -2.80 -16.19
CA THR A 131 -4.90 -2.28 -15.75
C THR A 131 -5.32 -2.85 -14.41
N THR A 132 -5.90 -2.00 -13.55
CA THR A 132 -6.65 -2.38 -12.37
C THR A 132 -8.09 -1.87 -12.51
N TYR A 133 -9.06 -2.75 -12.28
CA TYR A 133 -10.48 -2.42 -12.16
C TYR A 133 -10.89 -2.60 -10.69
N LEU A 134 -11.35 -1.52 -10.07
CA LEU A 134 -11.87 -1.55 -8.70
C LEU A 134 -13.39 -1.65 -8.76
N GLU A 135 -13.90 -2.79 -8.31
CA GLU A 135 -15.32 -3.11 -8.31
C GLU A 135 -15.90 -3.09 -6.90
N TYR A 136 -17.03 -2.40 -6.74
CA TYR A 136 -17.67 -2.15 -5.45
C TYR A 136 -19.12 -2.67 -5.38
N GLY A 137 -19.64 -3.24 -6.47
CA GLY A 137 -20.96 -3.84 -6.50
C GLY A 137 -21.04 -5.15 -5.70
N THR A 138 -22.22 -5.46 -5.19
CA THR A 138 -22.43 -6.68 -4.40
C THR A 138 -22.20 -7.91 -5.25
N GLY A 139 -21.14 -8.67 -4.94
CA GLY A 139 -20.76 -9.90 -5.66
C GLY A 139 -19.73 -9.68 -6.76
N ASP A 140 -19.36 -8.43 -7.05
CA ASP A 140 -18.30 -8.12 -8.00
C ASP A 140 -16.93 -8.34 -7.36
N THR A 141 -15.93 -8.63 -8.18
CA THR A 141 -14.55 -8.87 -7.75
C THR A 141 -13.63 -7.93 -8.49
N SER A 142 -12.88 -7.11 -7.74
CA SER A 142 -11.86 -6.25 -8.32
C SER A 142 -10.75 -7.06 -8.97
N GLU A 143 -10.26 -6.60 -10.12
CA GLU A 143 -9.14 -7.20 -10.84
C GLU A 143 -7.93 -6.27 -10.78
N TYR A 144 -6.85 -6.75 -10.15
CA TYR A 144 -5.70 -5.90 -9.87
C TYR A 144 -4.52 -6.17 -10.80
N PHE A 145 -3.86 -5.12 -11.27
CA PHE A 145 -2.56 -5.14 -11.94
C PHE A 145 -2.45 -6.22 -13.03
N LEU A 146 -3.46 -6.26 -13.90
CA LEU A 146 -3.53 -7.17 -15.03
C LEU A 146 -2.56 -6.71 -16.12
N ASP A 147 -1.69 -7.61 -16.57
CA ASP A 147 -1.01 -7.46 -17.86
C ASP A 147 -2.08 -7.54 -18.96
N SER A 148 -2.42 -6.38 -19.52
CA SER A 148 -3.51 -6.19 -20.47
C SER A 148 -3.02 -6.18 -21.92
N GLY A 149 -1.78 -6.61 -22.16
CA GLY A 149 -1.16 -6.62 -23.49
C GLY A 149 -0.63 -5.25 -23.90
N THR A 150 -0.87 -4.85 -25.15
CA THR A 150 -0.28 -3.64 -25.73
C THR A 150 -1.31 -2.77 -26.45
N VAL A 151 -1.13 -1.45 -26.38
CA VAL A 151 -1.88 -0.47 -27.18
C VAL A 151 -1.03 -0.08 -28.40
N THR A 152 -1.57 -0.27 -29.60
CA THR A 152 -0.93 0.19 -30.84
C THR A 152 -1.04 1.71 -30.99
N VAL A 153 0.09 2.35 -31.29
CA VAL A 153 0.19 3.78 -31.56
C VAL A 153 0.29 3.99 -33.07
N ASN A 154 -0.71 4.65 -33.65
CA ASN A 154 -0.78 4.89 -35.09
C ASN A 154 -0.48 6.36 -35.38
N GLY A 155 0.66 6.64 -36.02
CA GLY A 155 1.07 8.00 -36.34
C GLY A 155 1.22 8.90 -35.11
N GLY A 156 1.74 8.33 -34.01
CA GLY A 156 1.89 9.03 -32.73
C GLY A 156 0.58 9.23 -31.96
N LYS A 157 -0.51 8.56 -32.36
CA LYS A 157 -1.83 8.71 -31.72
C LYS A 157 -2.40 7.36 -31.30
N PHE A 158 -3.02 7.33 -30.13
CA PHE A 158 -3.80 6.17 -29.68
C PHE A 158 -5.02 6.62 -28.86
N THR A 159 -5.98 5.71 -28.68
CA THR A 159 -7.18 5.94 -27.90
C THR A 159 -7.38 4.74 -26.98
N VAL A 160 -7.73 4.99 -25.72
CA VAL A 160 -8.09 3.97 -24.73
C VAL A 160 -9.47 4.28 -24.15
N PHE A 161 -10.27 3.25 -23.95
CA PHE A 161 -11.51 3.35 -23.21
C PHE A 161 -11.20 3.29 -21.71
N LEU A 162 -11.73 4.25 -20.95
CA LEU A 162 -11.52 4.37 -19.51
C LEU A 162 -12.88 4.23 -18.80
N PRO A 163 -13.18 3.07 -18.20
CA PRO A 163 -14.29 2.92 -17.27
C PRO A 163 -14.08 3.79 -16.02
N VAL A 164 -15.12 3.91 -15.20
CA VAL A 164 -15.00 4.51 -13.85
C VAL A 164 -14.23 3.53 -12.94
N ASP A 165 -13.55 4.04 -11.92
CA ASP A 165 -12.82 3.25 -10.92
C ASP A 165 -11.73 2.35 -11.53
N THR A 166 -11.04 2.88 -12.54
CA THR A 166 -9.94 2.19 -13.23
C THR A 166 -8.60 2.91 -13.00
N VAL A 167 -7.53 2.13 -12.83
CA VAL A 167 -6.14 2.63 -12.94
C VAL A 167 -5.48 1.93 -14.10
N MET A 168 -4.88 2.69 -15.02
CA MET A 168 -4.21 2.15 -16.20
C MET A 168 -2.81 2.75 -16.29
N THR A 169 -1.81 1.89 -16.53
CA THR A 169 -0.45 2.32 -16.86
C THR A 169 -0.11 1.89 -18.28
N LEU A 170 0.34 2.84 -19.10
CA LEU A 170 0.84 2.62 -20.44
C LEU A 170 2.33 2.95 -20.46
N SER A 171 3.20 2.05 -20.89
CA SER A 171 4.65 2.26 -20.77
C SER A 171 5.42 1.67 -21.94
N THR A 172 6.57 2.28 -22.26
CA THR A 172 7.59 1.67 -23.14
C THR A 172 8.39 0.60 -22.41
N LEU A 173 8.38 0.61 -21.07
CA LEU A 173 9.10 -0.35 -20.24
C LEU A 173 8.52 -1.76 -20.38
N THR A 174 9.38 -2.75 -20.16
CA THR A 174 9.04 -4.17 -20.17
C THR A 174 9.55 -4.85 -18.89
N GLY A 175 9.05 -6.05 -18.60
CA GLY A 175 9.52 -6.88 -17.48
C GLY A 175 8.78 -6.66 -16.15
N GLN A 176 7.81 -5.74 -16.11
CA GLN A 176 6.90 -5.61 -14.97
C GLN A 176 6.13 -6.90 -14.72
N LYS A 177 5.76 -7.12 -13.46
CA LYS A 177 5.17 -8.38 -13.02
C LYS A 177 4.24 -8.18 -11.85
N LYS A 178 3.07 -8.83 -11.93
CA LYS A 178 2.24 -9.13 -10.77
C LYS A 178 2.85 -10.30 -9.99
N GLY A 179 3.56 -10.01 -8.91
CA GLY A 179 4.12 -11.04 -8.02
C GLY A 179 3.01 -11.92 -7.44
N SER A 180 3.26 -13.23 -7.31
CA SER A 180 2.31 -14.17 -6.72
C SER A 180 3.06 -15.24 -5.94
N TYR A 181 2.56 -15.52 -4.74
CA TYR A 181 3.07 -16.55 -3.84
C TYR A 181 1.89 -17.39 -3.38
N SER A 182 2.04 -18.72 -3.47
CA SER A 182 1.03 -19.67 -3.02
C SER A 182 1.28 -20.10 -1.57
N GLY A 183 0.27 -20.72 -0.96
CA GLY A 183 0.43 -21.35 0.35
C GLY A 183 0.33 -20.39 1.53
N VAL A 184 -0.38 -19.25 1.38
CA VAL A 184 -0.77 -18.43 2.53
C VAL A 184 -1.63 -19.29 3.46
N PRO A 185 -1.22 -19.50 4.73
CA PRO A 185 -2.03 -20.25 5.68
C PRO A 185 -3.41 -19.61 5.88
N PRO A 186 -4.44 -20.39 6.21
CA PRO A 186 -5.73 -19.83 6.58
C PRO A 186 -5.62 -18.97 7.85
N SER A 187 -6.43 -17.92 7.93
CA SER A 187 -6.58 -17.12 9.15
C SER A 187 -6.96 -18.02 10.33
N ALA A 188 -6.40 -17.73 11.51
CA ALA A 188 -6.72 -18.43 12.74
C ALA A 188 -6.72 -17.45 13.93
N PRO A 189 -7.58 -17.66 14.94
CA PRO A 189 -7.59 -16.82 16.13
C PRO A 189 -6.29 -16.96 16.93
N PHE A 190 -6.02 -16.00 17.82
CA PHE A 190 -4.90 -16.09 18.75
C PHE A 190 -4.93 -17.42 19.54
N PRO A 191 -3.80 -18.12 19.69
CA PRO A 191 -3.76 -19.45 20.27
C PRO A 191 -4.16 -19.47 21.76
N VAL A 192 -4.99 -20.45 22.15
CA VAL A 192 -5.29 -20.78 23.56
C VAL A 192 -5.10 -22.27 23.83
N PRO A 193 -4.44 -22.66 24.94
CA PRO A 193 -3.74 -21.78 25.88
C PRO A 193 -2.45 -21.18 25.26
N HIS A 194 -2.08 -19.98 25.71
CA HIS A 194 -0.81 -19.35 25.36
C HIS A 194 0.10 -19.28 26.61
N TYR A 195 1.37 -19.58 26.44
CA TYR A 195 2.39 -19.58 27.49
C TYR A 195 3.74 -19.16 26.91
N ASP A 196 4.50 -18.37 27.67
CA ASP A 196 5.84 -17.95 27.32
C ASP A 196 6.73 -17.91 28.58
N THR A 197 7.92 -18.51 28.51
CA THR A 197 8.93 -18.46 29.59
C THR A 197 9.92 -17.31 29.42
N PHE A 198 9.91 -16.65 28.26
CA PHE A 198 10.85 -15.60 27.86
C PHE A 198 12.31 -16.04 27.66
N ASP A 199 12.66 -17.31 27.87
CA ASP A 199 14.04 -17.79 27.73
C ASP A 199 14.58 -17.75 26.29
N GLY A 200 13.68 -17.82 25.30
CA GLY A 200 14.01 -17.86 23.88
C GLY A 200 14.35 -16.50 23.25
N TYR A 201 14.28 -15.40 24.00
CA TYR A 201 14.47 -14.04 23.50
C TYR A 201 15.88 -13.52 23.82
N PRO A 202 16.44 -12.61 23.00
CA PRO A 202 17.67 -11.92 23.36
C PRO A 202 17.46 -11.01 24.59
N ASP A 203 18.53 -10.76 25.33
CA ASP A 203 18.51 -9.79 26.43
C ASP A 203 18.21 -8.39 25.89
N ASN A 204 17.35 -7.64 26.59
CA ASN A 204 16.79 -6.36 26.18
C ASN A 204 15.95 -6.43 24.88
N GLY A 205 15.46 -7.63 24.51
CA GLY A 205 14.52 -7.82 23.41
C GLY A 205 13.06 -7.72 23.84
N GLU A 206 12.13 -7.71 22.88
CA GLU A 206 10.69 -7.72 23.14
C GLU A 206 10.11 -9.15 23.02
N ALA A 207 9.15 -9.48 23.88
CA ALA A 207 8.43 -10.75 23.80
C ALA A 207 7.50 -10.77 22.58
N LYS A 208 7.31 -11.94 21.94
CA LYS A 208 6.39 -12.05 20.81
C LYS A 208 4.97 -11.74 21.26
N TYR A 209 4.25 -11.04 20.40
CA TYR A 209 2.82 -10.74 20.53
C TYR A 209 2.45 -9.73 21.62
N PHE A 210 3.35 -9.37 22.51
CA PHE A 210 3.15 -8.22 23.37
C PHE A 210 3.24 -6.94 22.53
N ALA A 211 2.35 -6.00 22.78
CA ALA A 211 2.27 -4.73 22.08
C ALA A 211 2.18 -3.61 23.12
N ASP A 212 3.31 -2.96 23.37
CA ASP A 212 3.42 -1.88 24.36
C ASP A 212 2.57 -0.67 23.95
N GLN A 213 1.66 -0.24 24.83
CA GLN A 213 0.80 0.94 24.59
C GLN A 213 1.26 2.15 25.41
N SER A 214 1.88 1.91 26.57
CA SER A 214 2.54 2.93 27.38
C SER A 214 3.65 2.28 28.21
N GLY A 215 4.80 2.92 28.31
CA GLY A 215 6.02 2.30 28.82
C GLY A 215 6.70 1.42 27.77
N VAL A 216 7.78 0.75 28.17
CA VAL A 216 8.51 -0.21 27.32
C VAL A 216 8.80 -1.45 28.15
N PHE A 217 8.55 -2.63 27.58
CA PHE A 217 8.72 -3.92 28.22
C PHE A 217 9.81 -4.72 27.50
N GLU A 218 10.85 -5.08 28.24
CA GLU A 218 12.00 -5.82 27.71
C GLU A 218 12.21 -7.14 28.45
N ILE A 219 12.80 -8.12 27.76
CA ILE A 219 13.23 -9.38 28.35
C ILE A 219 14.58 -9.20 29.01
N LEU A 220 14.64 -9.41 30.32
CA LEU A 220 15.85 -9.28 31.13
C LEU A 220 16.23 -10.60 31.80
N PRO A 221 17.53 -10.91 31.92
CA PRO A 221 17.99 -12.04 32.70
C PRO A 221 17.75 -11.78 34.20
N THR A 222 17.44 -12.84 34.92
CA THR A 222 17.35 -12.81 36.38
C THR A 222 18.61 -13.39 37.02
N SER A 223 18.87 -13.03 38.28
CA SER A 223 19.94 -13.66 39.07
C SER A 223 19.56 -15.05 39.58
N ASP A 224 18.29 -15.45 39.47
CA ASP A 224 17.80 -16.76 39.89
C ASP A 224 17.81 -17.73 38.68
N PRO A 225 18.72 -18.72 38.66
CA PRO A 225 18.80 -19.67 37.56
C PRO A 225 17.53 -20.50 37.36
N ALA A 226 16.66 -20.62 38.38
CA ALA A 226 15.40 -21.33 38.27
C ALA A 226 14.31 -20.54 37.51
N VAL A 227 14.45 -19.22 37.42
CA VAL A 227 13.54 -18.34 36.67
C VAL A 227 14.06 -18.06 35.27
N GLY A 228 15.37 -17.96 35.09
CA GLY A 228 15.95 -17.66 33.77
C GLY A 228 15.73 -16.20 33.42
N LYS A 229 14.75 -15.91 32.54
CA LYS A 229 14.42 -14.54 32.10
C LYS A 229 13.01 -14.11 32.51
N VAL A 230 12.81 -12.79 32.56
CA VAL A 230 11.51 -12.16 32.83
C VAL A 230 11.26 -11.03 31.86
N MET A 231 9.99 -10.73 31.59
CA MET A 231 9.59 -9.47 30.98
C MET A 231 9.50 -8.39 32.07
N ALA A 232 10.17 -7.25 31.87
CA ALA A 232 10.22 -6.15 32.82
C ALA A 232 9.89 -4.82 32.14
N GLN A 233 9.14 -3.97 32.84
CA GLN A 233 8.91 -2.58 32.44
C GLN A 233 10.19 -1.77 32.76
N VAL A 234 10.83 -1.18 31.74
CA VAL A 234 12.18 -0.57 31.88
C VAL A 234 12.21 0.96 31.90
N VAL A 235 11.09 1.63 31.63
CA VAL A 235 10.95 3.09 31.64
C VAL A 235 10.69 3.59 33.06
N PRO A 236 11.65 4.32 33.69
CA PRO A 236 11.51 4.74 35.08
C PRO A 236 10.66 6.01 35.24
N GLU A 237 10.51 6.80 34.18
CA GLU A 237 9.87 8.12 34.20
C GLU A 237 9.04 8.34 32.93
N ARG A 238 7.93 9.10 33.04
CA ARG A 238 7.07 9.41 31.89
C ARG A 238 7.87 10.16 30.82
N PRO A 239 7.87 9.72 29.56
CA PRO A 239 8.59 10.41 28.49
C PRO A 239 7.95 11.76 28.16
N ILE A 240 8.66 12.56 27.35
CA ILE A 240 8.04 13.69 26.65
C ILE A 240 7.13 13.09 25.58
N THR A 241 5.83 13.08 25.83
CA THR A 241 4.88 12.32 25.02
C THR A 241 4.51 13.03 23.71
N TRP A 242 4.30 12.25 22.66
CA TRP A 242 3.65 12.72 21.43
C TRP A 242 2.13 12.53 21.49
N CYS A 243 1.69 11.43 22.12
CA CYS A 243 0.29 11.12 22.40
C CYS A 243 -0.09 11.45 23.86
N ASP A 244 -1.34 11.15 24.21
CA ASP A 244 -1.80 11.14 25.61
C ASP A 244 -1.59 9.74 26.22
N ASP A 245 -0.34 9.39 26.52
CA ASP A 245 0.03 8.10 27.11
C ASP A 245 -0.69 7.85 28.44
N ALA A 246 -1.00 6.60 28.76
CA ALA A 246 -1.63 6.25 30.03
C ALA A 246 -0.72 6.60 31.23
N ASN A 247 -1.33 6.86 32.39
CA ASN A 247 -0.59 7.13 33.63
C ASN A 247 0.14 5.89 34.18
N GLN A 248 -0.25 4.70 33.74
CA GLN A 248 0.36 3.44 34.12
C GLN A 248 0.87 2.70 32.87
N PRO A 249 2.09 2.12 32.92
CA PRO A 249 2.58 1.29 31.84
C PRO A 249 1.65 0.10 31.59
N ASN A 250 1.43 -0.21 30.31
CA ASN A 250 0.62 -1.35 29.91
C ASN A 250 1.05 -1.86 28.54
N THR A 251 0.92 -3.17 28.37
CA THR A 251 1.20 -3.91 27.14
C THR A 251 0.05 -4.88 26.89
N LEU A 252 -0.33 -5.05 25.63
CA LEU A 252 -1.47 -5.87 25.23
C LEU A 252 -1.00 -7.16 24.57
N ILE A 253 -1.78 -8.24 24.74
CA ILE A 253 -1.58 -9.51 24.06
C ILE A 253 -2.93 -10.21 23.88
N GLY A 254 -3.07 -10.99 22.82
CA GLY A 254 -4.15 -11.96 22.68
C GLY A 254 -5.16 -11.62 21.60
N ASN A 255 -6.44 -11.74 21.94
CA ASN A 255 -7.58 -11.52 21.04
C ASN A 255 -8.55 -10.52 21.67
N ILE A 256 -8.98 -9.52 20.91
CA ILE A 256 -9.86 -8.44 21.36
C ILE A 256 -11.27 -8.92 21.79
N THR A 257 -11.64 -10.16 21.48
CA THR A 257 -12.97 -10.73 21.77
C THR A 257 -13.05 -11.51 23.09
N TRP A 258 -11.97 -11.62 23.85
CA TRP A 258 -11.96 -12.22 25.20
C TRP A 258 -12.19 -11.17 26.28
#